data_AF-A0A3A6KIX3-F1
#
_entry.id   AF-A0A3A6KIX3-F1
#
_cell.length_a   1.000
_cell.length_b   1.000
_cell.length_c   1.000
_cell.angle_alpha   90.00
_cell.angle_beta   90.00
_cell.angle_gamma   90.00
#
_symmetry.space_group_name_H-M   'P 1'
#
loop_
_entity.id
_entity.type
_entity.pdbx_description
1 polymer ?
#
loop_
_entity_poly.entity_id
_entity_poly.type
_entity_poly.pdbx_seq_one_letter_code
_entity_poly.pdbx_strand_id
1 'polypeptide(L)'
;MKWLVVFFVFSGIILSSFQYNANSVLVEQIESNFPIVIRYDSIKDYIFRIQFPLMFKVCNMSNNSKQMGHISYYYKDIKYALSYEQGWNYNLLINKEKNGELLTPYRRGRIVIDSLSNENFVFHTGHSIRYEDSILQSVFRPFISQFKNTGKDTLHIGTIQEFKKKYPEIINLLLQDDSIQFWIYTPWSKDNGNHFILPIEQK
;
A
#
# COMPACT_ATOMS: atom_id res chain seq x y z
N MET A 1 17.81 -44.13 35.56
CA MET A 1 17.13 -42.96 36.17
C MET A 1 17.80 -41.62 35.86
N LYS A 2 19.12 -41.43 36.10
CA LYS A 2 19.80 -40.14 35.87
C LYS A 2 19.69 -39.60 34.43
N TRP A 3 19.74 -40.48 33.43
CA TRP A 3 19.61 -40.11 32.01
C TRP A 3 18.19 -39.69 31.58
N LEU A 4 17.15 -40.25 32.21
CA LEU A 4 15.76 -39.85 31.99
C LEU A 4 15.49 -38.43 32.53
N VAL A 5 16.05 -38.11 33.70
CA VAL A 5 15.92 -36.76 34.29
C VAL A 5 16.60 -35.70 33.41
N VAL A 6 17.78 -36.01 32.86
CA VAL A 6 18.47 -35.09 31.92
C VAL A 6 17.65 -34.87 30.65
N PHE A 7 17.00 -35.90 30.11
CA PHE A 7 16.14 -35.78 28.93
C PHE A 7 14.90 -34.91 29.20
N PHE A 8 14.26 -35.07 30.36
CA PHE A 8 13.13 -34.23 30.77
C PHE A 8 13.55 -32.76 30.99
N VAL A 9 14.70 -32.51 31.62
CA VAL A 9 15.22 -31.14 31.83
C VAL A 9 15.57 -30.47 30.50
N PHE A 10 16.20 -31.17 29.56
CA PHE A 10 16.49 -30.63 28.22
C PHE A 10 15.21 -30.34 27.42
N SER A 11 14.19 -31.21 27.51
CA SER A 11 12.90 -30.99 26.83
C SER A 11 12.13 -29.77 27.38
N GLY A 12 12.23 -29.49 28.68
CA GLY A 12 11.62 -28.32 29.31
C GLY A 12 12.30 -27.00 28.92
N ILE A 13 13.61 -27.02 28.64
CA ILE A 13 14.36 -25.83 28.18
C ILE A 13 14.00 -25.50 26.72
N ILE A 14 13.82 -26.51 25.87
CA ILE A 14 13.40 -26.29 24.47
C ILE A 14 11.97 -25.72 24.40
N LEU A 15 11.05 -26.22 25.23
CA LEU A 15 9.65 -25.75 25.27
C LEU A 15 9.49 -24.35 25.90
N SER A 16 10.38 -23.95 26.81
CA SER A 16 10.34 -22.60 27.43
C SER A 16 11.01 -21.52 26.59
N SER A 17 11.69 -21.90 25.49
CA SER A 17 12.30 -20.97 24.54
C SER A 17 11.37 -20.54 23.39
N PHE A 18 10.16 -21.09 23.31
CA PHE A 18 9.10 -20.54 22.45
C PHE A 18 8.58 -19.23 23.05
N GLN A 19 9.29 -18.14 22.83
CA GLN A 19 8.68 -16.82 22.87
C GLN A 19 7.60 -16.79 21.79
N TYR A 20 6.33 -16.83 22.21
CA TYR A 20 5.20 -16.54 21.33
C TYR A 20 5.48 -15.20 20.66
N ASN A 21 5.74 -15.24 19.36
CA ASN A 21 6.17 -14.07 18.61
C ASN A 21 5.00 -13.06 18.61
N ALA A 22 5.23 -11.88 19.19
CA ALA A 22 4.21 -10.85 19.42
C ALA A 22 3.58 -10.33 18.11
N ASN A 23 4.21 -10.58 16.97
CA ASN A 23 3.71 -10.19 15.65
C ASN A 23 2.77 -11.25 15.07
N SER A 24 1.54 -11.26 15.58
CA SER A 24 0.45 -12.06 14.99
C SER A 24 0.01 -11.60 13.59
N VAL A 25 0.59 -10.50 13.08
CA VAL A 25 0.30 -9.97 11.75
C VAL A 25 1.62 -9.68 11.04
N LEU A 26 1.74 -10.15 9.81
CA LEU A 26 2.81 -9.80 8.88
C LEU A 26 2.24 -8.95 7.76
N VAL A 27 2.96 -7.90 7.35
CA VAL A 27 2.63 -7.14 6.14
C VAL A 27 3.84 -7.03 5.25
N GLU A 28 3.62 -7.29 3.97
CA GLU A 28 4.64 -7.26 2.93
C GLU A 28 4.07 -6.51 1.72
N GLN A 29 4.82 -5.56 1.16
CA GLN A 29 4.48 -5.06 -0.16
C GLN A 29 4.73 -6.18 -1.18
N ILE A 30 3.87 -6.37 -2.17
CA ILE A 30 4.05 -7.34 -3.25
C ILE A 30 3.87 -6.65 -4.61
N GLU A 31 4.34 -7.28 -5.68
CA GLU A 31 4.22 -6.76 -7.05
C GLU A 31 2.74 -6.53 -7.42
N SER A 32 2.44 -5.37 -7.99
CA SER A 32 1.09 -5.00 -8.43
C SER A 32 0.90 -5.12 -9.93
N ASN A 33 -0.09 -5.94 -10.30
CA ASN A 33 -0.54 -6.11 -11.68
C ASN A 33 -1.63 -5.11 -12.08
N PHE A 34 -2.04 -4.22 -11.18
CA PHE A 34 -3.04 -3.20 -11.48
C PHE A 34 -2.41 -2.04 -12.24
N PRO A 35 -3.18 -1.38 -13.12
CA PRO A 35 -2.65 -0.29 -13.91
C PRO A 35 -2.47 0.98 -13.06
N ILE A 36 -1.40 1.71 -13.34
CA ILE A 36 -1.27 3.12 -12.99
C ILE A 36 -2.38 3.89 -13.67
N VAL A 37 -3.00 4.79 -12.92
CA VAL A 37 -4.10 5.62 -13.38
C VAL A 37 -3.63 7.07 -13.49
N ILE A 38 -3.86 7.72 -14.62
CA ILE A 38 -3.62 9.16 -14.78
C ILE A 38 -4.94 9.90 -15.03
N ARG A 39 -5.01 11.15 -14.56
CA ARG A 39 -6.19 12.01 -14.69
C ARG A 39 -5.90 13.29 -15.45
N TYR A 40 -6.85 13.66 -16.30
CA TYR A 40 -6.78 14.78 -17.23
C TYR A 40 -7.79 15.85 -16.87
N ASP A 41 -7.35 17.11 -16.91
CA ASP A 41 -8.20 18.29 -16.79
C ASP A 41 -8.49 18.83 -18.19
N SER A 42 -9.74 18.71 -18.64
CA SER A 42 -10.17 19.13 -19.97
C SER A 42 -10.27 20.65 -20.15
N ILE A 43 -10.36 21.41 -19.05
CA ILE A 43 -10.45 22.87 -19.09
C ILE A 43 -9.06 23.47 -19.26
N LYS A 44 -8.08 22.96 -18.52
CA LYS A 44 -6.69 23.43 -18.55
C LYS A 44 -5.77 22.65 -19.51
N ASP A 45 -6.27 21.57 -20.10
CA ASP A 45 -5.58 20.70 -21.08
C ASP A 45 -4.24 20.14 -20.56
N TYR A 46 -4.26 19.52 -19.37
CA TYR A 46 -3.06 18.92 -18.76
C TYR A 46 -3.39 17.70 -17.89
N ILE A 47 -2.37 16.87 -17.63
CA ILE A 47 -2.48 15.74 -16.71
C ILE A 47 -2.17 16.25 -15.31
N PHE A 48 -3.14 16.19 -14.41
CA PHE A 48 -3.05 16.81 -13.09
C PHE A 48 -2.80 15.80 -11.95
N ARG A 49 -2.92 14.50 -12.24
CA ARG A 49 -2.72 13.44 -11.24
C ARG A 49 -2.25 12.15 -11.87
N ILE A 50 -1.36 11.47 -11.17
CA ILE A 50 -1.02 10.06 -11.36
C ILE A 50 -1.35 9.30 -10.09
N GLN A 51 -1.77 8.04 -10.20
CA GLN A 51 -2.08 7.17 -9.07
C GLN A 51 -1.38 5.82 -9.23
N PHE A 52 -0.59 5.44 -8.24
CA PHE A 52 0.12 4.16 -8.22
C PHE A 52 -0.65 3.14 -7.38
N PRO A 53 -0.95 1.95 -7.92
CA PRO A 53 -1.64 0.90 -7.19
C PRO A 53 -0.62 0.04 -6.42
N LEU A 54 -0.28 0.43 -5.19
CA LEU A 54 0.64 -0.33 -4.35
C LEU A 54 -0.09 -1.50 -3.69
N MET A 55 0.40 -2.73 -3.89
CA MET A 55 -0.25 -3.93 -3.34
C MET A 55 0.49 -4.43 -2.10
N PHE A 56 -0.27 -4.78 -1.06
CA PHE A 56 0.24 -5.31 0.20
C PHE A 56 -0.47 -6.60 0.56
N LYS A 57 0.31 -7.63 0.89
CA LYS A 57 -0.18 -8.86 1.48
C LYS A 57 -0.16 -8.74 2.99
N VAL A 58 -1.32 -8.93 3.62
CA VAL A 58 -1.49 -8.90 5.07
C VAL A 58 -1.85 -10.31 5.54
N CYS A 59 -0.97 -10.90 6.35
CA CYS A 59 -1.14 -12.25 6.89
C CYS A 59 -1.49 -12.14 8.38
N ASN A 60 -2.73 -12.47 8.75
CA ASN A 60 -3.15 -12.56 10.14
C ASN A 60 -3.01 -14.01 10.64
N MET A 61 -2.01 -14.25 11.47
CA MET A 61 -1.70 -15.54 12.07
C MET A 61 -2.36 -15.75 13.43
N SER A 62 -3.15 -14.78 13.93
CA SER A 62 -3.91 -14.96 15.19
C SER A 62 -5.27 -15.61 14.97
N ASN A 63 -5.78 -16.18 16.06
CA ASN A 63 -7.14 -16.70 16.16
C ASN A 63 -8.22 -15.61 16.21
N ASN A 64 -7.84 -14.33 16.25
CA ASN A 64 -8.76 -13.20 16.31
C ASN A 64 -8.71 -12.40 15.00
N SER A 65 -9.86 -11.93 14.53
CA SER A 65 -9.89 -10.95 13.45
C SER A 65 -9.20 -9.65 13.88
N LYS A 66 -8.55 -9.00 12.93
CA LYS A 66 -7.87 -7.72 13.13
C LYS A 66 -8.59 -6.62 12.36
N GLN A 67 -8.36 -5.39 12.77
CA GLN A 67 -8.80 -4.21 12.04
C GLN A 67 -7.59 -3.39 11.62
N MET A 68 -7.59 -2.94 10.37
CA MET A 68 -6.65 -1.97 9.86
C MET A 68 -7.26 -0.57 9.94
N GLY A 69 -6.51 0.39 10.51
CA GLY A 69 -6.90 1.79 10.64
C GLY A 69 -5.68 2.71 10.62
N HIS A 70 -5.90 4.02 10.78
CA HIS A 70 -4.85 5.05 10.77
C HIS A 70 -3.90 4.91 9.58
N ILE A 71 -4.49 4.81 8.40
CA ILE A 71 -3.78 4.55 7.17
C ILE A 71 -3.40 5.88 6.55
N SER A 72 -2.11 6.07 6.27
CA SER A 72 -1.65 7.28 5.62
C SER A 72 -0.39 7.06 4.80
N TYR A 73 -0.20 7.95 3.83
CA TYR A 73 0.95 7.97 2.94
C TYR A 73 1.83 9.18 3.24
N TYR A 74 3.13 8.96 3.30
CA TYR A 74 4.13 10.00 3.46
C TYR A 74 4.78 10.26 2.10
N TYR A 75 4.71 11.51 1.67
CA TYR A 75 5.42 12.00 0.49
C TYR A 75 6.74 12.60 0.92
N LYS A 76 7.85 12.09 0.38
CA LYS A 76 9.16 12.69 0.59
C LYS A 76 9.23 14.09 -0.02
N ASP A 77 8.70 14.25 -1.23
CA ASP A 77 8.57 15.54 -1.91
C ASP A 77 7.13 16.05 -1.84
N ILE A 78 6.90 16.98 -0.90
CA ILE A 78 5.57 17.53 -0.62
C ILE A 78 4.95 18.27 -1.82
N LYS A 79 5.75 18.67 -2.82
CA LYS A 79 5.20 19.36 -4.00
C LYS A 79 4.30 18.46 -4.84
N TYR A 80 4.44 17.14 -4.69
CA TYR A 80 3.65 16.11 -5.36
C TYR A 80 2.51 15.55 -4.49
N ALA A 81 2.35 15.99 -3.25
CA ALA A 81 1.27 15.50 -2.39
C ALA A 81 -0.12 15.92 -2.88
N LEU A 82 -1.15 15.12 -2.57
CA LEU A 82 -2.55 15.46 -2.86
C LEU A 82 -3.12 16.59 -2.00
N SER A 83 -2.55 16.82 -0.82
CA SER A 83 -2.89 17.94 0.06
C SER A 83 -1.64 18.76 0.34
N TYR A 84 -1.85 20.06 0.56
CA TYR A 84 -0.78 21.00 0.94
C TYR A 84 -0.37 20.91 2.41
N GLU A 85 -0.88 19.91 3.14
CA GLU A 85 -0.53 19.67 4.53
C GLU A 85 0.76 18.85 4.57
N GLN A 86 1.77 19.35 5.29
CA GLN A 86 3.02 18.61 5.46
C GLN A 86 2.79 17.32 6.24
N GLY A 87 3.39 16.21 5.77
CA GLY A 87 3.43 14.95 6.50
C GLY A 87 2.52 13.86 5.94
N TRP A 88 1.89 13.12 6.85
CA TRP A 88 1.10 11.94 6.56
C TRP A 88 -0.28 12.28 6.00
N ASN A 89 -0.57 11.82 4.79
CA ASN A 89 -1.83 12.06 4.10
C ASN A 89 -2.76 10.85 4.20
N TYR A 90 -3.97 11.06 4.71
CA TYR A 90 -4.97 10.01 4.95
C TYR A 90 -5.88 9.73 3.74
N ASN A 91 -5.77 10.49 2.64
CA ASN A 91 -6.60 10.33 1.45
C ASN A 91 -6.05 9.23 0.54
N LEU A 92 -6.18 7.98 0.99
CA LEU A 92 -5.84 6.79 0.21
C LEU A 92 -7.11 6.04 -0.17
N LEU A 93 -7.24 5.72 -1.46
CA LEU A 93 -8.24 4.75 -1.91
C LEU A 93 -7.67 3.35 -1.68
N ILE A 94 -8.40 2.53 -0.93
CA ILE A 94 -7.99 1.20 -0.56
C ILE A 94 -9.03 0.22 -1.07
N ASN A 95 -8.55 -0.87 -1.67
CA ASN A 95 -9.36 -1.96 -2.16
C ASN A 95 -8.81 -3.28 -1.62
N LYS A 96 -9.68 -4.27 -1.48
CA LYS A 96 -9.27 -5.66 -1.28
C LYS A 96 -9.14 -6.31 -2.65
N GLU A 97 -8.02 -6.95 -2.94
CA GLU A 97 -7.86 -7.75 -4.15
C GLU A 97 -8.40 -9.15 -3.92
N LYS A 98 -9.16 -9.66 -4.89
CA LYS A 98 -9.57 -11.06 -4.95
C LYS A 98 -9.75 -11.49 -6.40
N ASN A 99 -8.95 -12.48 -6.83
CA ASN A 99 -9.02 -13.06 -8.18
C ASN A 99 -8.87 -12.03 -9.31
N GLY A 100 -8.01 -11.01 -9.11
CA GLY A 100 -7.78 -9.94 -10.08
C GLY A 100 -8.81 -8.81 -10.04
N GLU A 101 -9.80 -8.87 -9.13
CA GLU A 101 -10.81 -7.83 -8.96
C GLU A 101 -10.54 -6.98 -7.71
N LEU A 102 -10.88 -5.68 -7.82
CA LEU A 102 -10.83 -4.73 -6.70
C LEU A 102 -12.19 -4.64 -6.03
N LEU A 103 -12.28 -5.20 -4.82
CA LEU A 103 -13.48 -5.19 -3.98
C LEU A 103 -13.40 -4.09 -2.91
N THR A 104 -14.54 -3.73 -2.35
CA THR A 104 -14.57 -2.88 -1.15
C THR A 104 -13.88 -3.61 0.01
N PRO A 105 -12.94 -2.96 0.72
CA PRO A 105 -12.31 -3.56 1.90
C PRO A 105 -13.20 -3.41 3.16
N TYR A 106 -14.26 -2.60 3.08
CA TYR A 106 -15.02 -2.17 4.26
C TYR A 106 -16.15 -3.13 4.59
N ARG A 107 -16.10 -3.68 5.80
CA ARG A 107 -17.19 -4.41 6.47
C ARG A 107 -17.71 -3.55 7.61
N ARG A 108 -18.93 -3.01 7.49
CA ARG A 108 -19.53 -2.07 8.46
C ARG A 108 -18.62 -0.86 8.75
N GLY A 109 -18.05 -0.27 7.70
CA GLY A 109 -17.16 0.90 7.78
C GLY A 109 -15.74 0.61 8.31
N ARG A 110 -15.35 -0.66 8.42
CA ARG A 110 -14.03 -1.06 8.95
C ARG A 110 -13.32 -1.99 7.97
N ILE A 111 -12.01 -1.83 7.84
CA ILE A 111 -11.18 -2.80 7.12
C ILE A 111 -10.85 -3.92 8.11
N VAL A 112 -11.50 -5.07 7.93
CA VAL A 112 -11.33 -6.25 8.80
C VAL A 112 -10.48 -7.27 8.06
N ILE A 113 -9.50 -7.82 8.75
CA ILE A 113 -8.68 -8.95 8.30
C ILE A 113 -9.10 -10.15 9.13
N ASP A 114 -9.58 -11.21 8.47
CA ASP A 114 -10.08 -12.39 9.17
C ASP A 114 -8.99 -13.13 9.97
N SER A 115 -9.38 -13.92 10.97
CA SER A 115 -8.43 -14.76 11.69
C SER A 115 -7.83 -15.82 10.77
N LEU A 116 -6.56 -16.16 10.99
CA LEU A 116 -5.84 -17.19 10.23
C LEU A 116 -5.97 -17.03 8.71
N SER A 117 -5.95 -15.77 8.23
CA SER A 117 -6.19 -15.42 6.83
C SER A 117 -5.03 -14.66 6.21
N ASN A 118 -4.96 -14.70 4.88
CA ASN A 118 -4.09 -13.86 4.07
C ASN A 118 -4.97 -13.04 3.13
N GLU A 119 -4.79 -11.73 3.13
CA GLU A 119 -5.56 -10.81 2.31
C GLU A 119 -4.64 -9.85 1.57
N ASN A 120 -4.92 -9.64 0.28
CA ASN A 120 -4.22 -8.66 -0.54
C ASN A 120 -5.03 -7.36 -0.54
N PHE A 121 -4.35 -6.24 -0.37
CA PHE A 121 -4.94 -4.92 -0.42
C PHE A 121 -4.18 -4.05 -1.43
N VAL A 122 -4.92 -3.25 -2.18
CA VAL A 122 -4.35 -2.30 -3.15
C VAL A 122 -4.63 -0.90 -2.65
N PHE A 123 -3.56 -0.14 -2.43
CA PHE A 123 -3.56 1.24 -1.97
C PHE A 123 -3.21 2.12 -3.17
N HIS A 124 -4.16 2.93 -3.60
CA HIS A 124 -3.95 3.87 -4.70
C HIS A 124 -3.42 5.19 -4.13
N THR A 125 -2.12 5.40 -4.26
CA THR A 125 -1.44 6.62 -3.83
C THR A 125 -1.51 7.63 -4.95
N GLY A 126 -2.08 8.81 -4.72
CA GLY A 126 -2.15 9.84 -5.75
C GLY A 126 -1.02 10.84 -5.62
N HIS A 127 -0.45 11.26 -6.74
CA HIS A 127 0.55 12.32 -6.80
C HIS A 127 0.02 13.44 -7.70
N SER A 128 0.01 14.65 -7.17
CA SER A 128 -0.40 15.87 -7.87
C SER A 128 0.66 16.25 -8.89
N ILE A 129 0.24 16.53 -10.11
CA ILE A 129 1.12 17.03 -11.16
C ILE A 129 0.69 18.46 -11.45
N ARG A 130 1.59 19.42 -11.18
CA ARG A 130 1.31 20.84 -11.46
C ARG A 130 1.38 21.11 -12.96
N TYR A 131 0.65 22.13 -13.40
CA TYR A 131 0.66 22.55 -14.80
C TYR A 131 2.07 23.01 -15.24
N GLU A 132 2.80 23.63 -14.32
CA GLU A 132 4.13 24.17 -14.53
C GLU A 132 5.26 23.12 -14.40
N ASP A 133 4.94 21.88 -14.00
CA ASP A 133 5.95 20.82 -13.91
C ASP A 133 6.32 20.32 -15.31
N SER A 134 7.32 20.96 -15.90
CA SER A 134 7.76 20.66 -17.27
C SER A 134 8.26 19.21 -17.43
N ILE A 135 8.84 18.62 -16.38
CA ILE A 135 9.37 17.25 -16.41
C ILE A 135 8.21 16.28 -16.56
N LEU A 136 7.27 16.29 -15.61
CA LEU A 136 6.13 15.37 -15.62
C LEU A 136 5.18 15.66 -16.79
N GLN A 137 4.90 16.93 -17.09
CA GLN A 137 4.05 17.27 -18.24
C GLN A 137 4.65 16.80 -19.57
N SER A 138 5.97 16.84 -19.75
CA SER A 138 6.60 16.33 -20.98
C SER A 138 6.38 14.83 -21.17
N VAL A 139 6.41 14.06 -20.07
CA VAL A 139 6.22 12.60 -20.08
C VAL A 139 4.77 12.22 -20.33
N PHE A 140 3.83 12.96 -19.74
CA PHE A 140 2.41 12.59 -19.79
C PHE A 140 1.61 13.27 -20.92
N ARG A 141 2.10 14.37 -21.51
CA ARG A 141 1.43 15.05 -22.64
C ARG A 141 1.04 14.12 -23.80
N PRO A 142 1.87 13.15 -24.23
CA PRO A 142 1.50 12.24 -25.31
C PRO A 142 0.18 11.48 -25.08
N PHE A 143 -0.23 11.26 -23.82
CA PHE A 143 -1.47 10.58 -23.49
C PHE A 143 -2.73 11.46 -23.67
N ILE A 144 -2.61 12.79 -23.76
CA ILE A 144 -3.76 13.72 -23.91
C ILE A 144 -4.60 13.37 -25.14
N SER A 145 -3.96 12.96 -26.24
CA SER A 145 -4.67 12.51 -27.45
C SER A 145 -5.64 11.36 -27.17
N GLN A 146 -5.27 10.41 -26.30
CA GLN A 146 -6.11 9.28 -25.92
C GLN A 146 -7.30 9.72 -25.05
N PHE A 147 -7.11 10.69 -24.15
CA PHE A 147 -8.23 11.29 -23.39
C PHE A 147 -9.23 11.96 -24.34
N LYS A 148 -8.74 12.78 -25.28
CA LYS A 148 -9.58 13.47 -26.26
C LYS A 148 -10.36 12.48 -27.15
N ASN A 149 -9.73 11.37 -27.54
CA ASN A 149 -10.39 10.32 -28.34
C ASN A 149 -11.43 9.51 -27.56
N THR A 150 -11.21 9.28 -26.25
CA THR A 150 -12.12 8.46 -25.44
C THR A 150 -13.20 9.28 -24.73
N GLY A 151 -13.03 10.60 -24.61
CA GLY A 151 -13.92 11.49 -23.85
C GLY A 151 -13.90 11.26 -22.33
N LYS A 152 -12.98 10.44 -21.83
CA LYS A 152 -12.83 10.14 -20.40
C LYS A 152 -11.88 11.14 -19.73
N ASP A 153 -11.97 11.27 -18.41
CA ASP A 153 -11.03 12.06 -17.59
C ASP A 153 -9.93 11.18 -16.96
N THR A 154 -9.98 9.87 -17.21
CA THR A 154 -9.13 8.86 -16.57
C THR A 154 -8.60 7.87 -17.61
N LEU A 155 -7.30 7.55 -17.56
CA LEU A 155 -6.66 6.52 -18.38
C LEU A 155 -5.78 5.58 -17.54
N HIS A 156 -5.70 4.34 -17.99
CA HIS A 156 -4.82 3.30 -17.46
C HIS A 156 -3.58 3.19 -18.36
N ILE A 157 -2.37 3.31 -17.81
CA ILE A 157 -1.13 3.46 -18.60
C ILE A 157 -0.08 2.36 -18.38
N GLY A 158 -0.55 1.17 -17.99
CA GLY A 158 0.31 0.01 -17.70
C GLY A 158 0.60 -0.17 -16.22
N THR A 159 1.32 -1.23 -15.86
CA THR A 159 1.66 -1.57 -14.47
C THR A 159 2.84 -0.75 -13.94
N ILE A 160 3.11 -0.85 -12.64
CA ILE A 160 4.30 -0.25 -12.01
C ILE A 160 5.60 -0.74 -12.67
N GLN A 161 5.69 -2.05 -12.96
CA GLN A 161 6.86 -2.64 -13.63
C GLN A 161 7.07 -2.11 -15.05
N GLU A 162 6.00 -2.05 -15.84
CA GLU A 162 6.05 -1.52 -17.21
C GLU A 162 6.45 -0.04 -17.21
N PHE A 163 5.88 0.74 -16.30
CA PHE A 163 6.17 2.15 -16.14
C PHE A 163 7.61 2.38 -15.67
N LYS A 164 8.10 1.60 -14.69
CA LYS A 164 9.49 1.65 -14.21
C LYS A 164 10.48 1.36 -15.32
N LYS A 165 10.20 0.37 -16.17
CA LYS A 165 11.05 0.03 -17.31
C LYS A 165 11.13 1.16 -18.33
N LYS A 166 10.03 1.88 -18.54
CA LYS A 166 9.93 2.95 -19.55
C LYS A 166 10.38 4.32 -19.04
N TYR A 167 10.12 4.62 -17.76
CA TYR A 167 10.33 5.92 -17.13
C TYR A 167 10.95 5.77 -15.73
N PRO A 168 12.16 5.18 -15.61
CA PRO A 168 12.79 4.89 -14.32
C PRO A 168 13.04 6.16 -13.49
N GLU A 169 13.38 7.28 -14.13
CA GLU A 169 13.60 8.55 -13.45
C GLU A 169 12.31 9.11 -12.84
N ILE A 170 11.17 8.92 -13.52
CA ILE A 170 9.87 9.45 -13.10
C ILE A 170 9.31 8.66 -11.92
N ILE A 171 9.44 7.33 -11.95
CA ILE A 171 9.00 6.52 -10.81
C ILE A 171 9.88 6.78 -9.57
N ASN A 172 11.20 6.97 -9.75
CA ASN A 172 12.07 7.38 -8.66
C ASN A 172 11.66 8.74 -8.11
N LEU A 173 11.46 9.74 -8.97
CA LEU A 173 11.02 11.07 -8.58
C LEU A 173 9.74 11.07 -7.75
N LEU A 174 8.80 10.17 -8.06
CA LEU A 174 7.48 10.14 -7.43
C LEU A 174 7.36 9.20 -6.23
N LEU A 175 8.12 8.11 -6.17
CA LEU A 175 7.95 7.06 -5.13
C LEU A 175 9.18 6.81 -4.27
N GLN A 176 10.37 7.27 -4.67
CA GLN A 176 11.58 7.01 -3.90
C GLN A 176 11.52 7.71 -2.54
N ASP A 177 11.86 6.97 -1.49
CA ASP A 177 11.84 7.42 -0.09
C ASP A 177 10.45 7.83 0.44
N ASP A 178 9.39 7.59 -0.31
CA ASP A 178 8.03 7.63 0.20
C ASP A 178 7.80 6.47 1.17
N SER A 179 6.78 6.58 2.00
CA SER A 179 6.41 5.51 2.93
C SER A 179 4.91 5.43 3.13
N ILE A 180 4.43 4.26 3.50
CA ILE A 180 3.05 4.06 3.94
C ILE A 180 3.04 3.62 5.39
N GLN A 181 2.07 4.11 6.15
CA GLN A 181 1.81 3.59 7.48
C GLN A 181 0.37 3.11 7.61
N PHE A 182 0.19 2.11 8.45
CA PHE A 182 -1.12 1.65 8.89
C PHE A 182 -0.98 0.95 10.24
N TRP A 183 -2.05 1.04 11.03
CA TRP A 183 -2.14 0.40 12.32
C TRP A 183 -3.06 -0.81 12.25
N ILE A 184 -2.57 -1.98 12.67
CA ILE A 184 -3.36 -3.21 12.73
C ILE A 184 -3.50 -3.65 14.18
N TYR A 185 -4.74 -3.73 14.66
CA TYR A 185 -5.05 -4.02 16.06
C TYR A 185 -6.23 -4.98 16.18
N THR A 186 -6.37 -5.58 17.36
CA THR A 186 -7.55 -6.39 17.69
C THR A 186 -8.68 -5.45 18.16
N PRO A 187 -9.82 -5.37 17.48
CA PRO A 187 -10.92 -4.50 17.90
C PRO A 187 -11.35 -4.79 19.33
N TRP A 188 -11.60 -3.73 20.11
CA TRP A 188 -12.08 -3.81 21.50
C TRP A 188 -11.14 -4.50 22.50
N SER A 189 -9.91 -4.80 22.08
CA SER A 189 -8.85 -5.30 22.95
C SER A 189 -8.11 -4.15 23.64
N LYS A 190 -7.43 -4.46 24.76
CA LYS A 190 -6.44 -3.57 25.38
C LYS A 190 -5.06 -3.62 24.68
N ASP A 191 -4.94 -4.45 23.65
CA ASP A 191 -3.78 -4.56 22.78
C ASP A 191 -3.57 -3.23 22.02
N ASN A 192 -2.36 -2.67 22.12
CA ASN A 192 -1.96 -1.47 21.40
C ASN A 192 -1.77 -1.72 19.89
N GLY A 193 -1.91 -2.95 19.42
CA GLY A 193 -1.73 -3.35 18.02
C GLY A 193 -0.31 -3.12 17.52
N ASN A 194 -0.14 -3.35 16.21
CA ASN A 194 1.12 -3.20 15.52
C ASN A 194 1.05 -2.01 14.56
N HIS A 195 1.94 -1.05 14.75
CA HIS A 195 2.13 0.06 13.83
C HIS A 195 3.16 -0.34 12.77
N PHE A 196 2.74 -0.35 11.52
CA PHE A 196 3.63 -0.63 10.39
C PHE A 196 3.94 0.68 9.70
N ILE A 197 5.23 0.93 9.47
CA ILE A 197 5.72 1.98 8.59
C ILE A 197 6.63 1.27 7.58
N LEU A 198 6.23 1.23 6.32
CA LEU A 198 6.93 0.52 5.27
C LEU A 198 7.40 1.53 4.21
N PRO A 199 8.68 1.48 3.78
CA PRO A 199 9.12 2.23 2.62
C PRO A 199 8.39 1.72 1.37
N ILE A 200 8.16 2.60 0.40
CA ILE A 200 7.57 2.17 -0.87
C ILE A 200 8.64 1.49 -1.73
N GLU A 201 8.40 0.22 -2.03
CA GLU A 201 9.21 -0.51 -2.99
C GLU A 201 8.64 -0.31 -4.40
N GLN A 202 9.49 -0.05 -5.39
CA GLN A 202 9.08 0.12 -6.78
C GLN A 202 8.98 -1.24 -7.48
N LYS A 203 8.07 -2.08 -7.01
CA LYS A 203 7.85 -3.44 -7.50
C LYS A 203 6.42 -3.70 -7.95
#